data_AF-A0A8S0WW13-F1
#
_entry.id   AF-A0A8S0WW13-F1
#
_cell.length_a   1.000
_cell.length_b   1.000
_cell.length_c   1.000
_cell.angle_alpha   90.00
_cell.angle_beta   90.00
_cell.angle_gamma   90.00
#
_symmetry.space_group_name_H-M   'P 1'
#
loop_
_entity.id
_entity.type
_entity.pdbx_description
1 polymer ?
#
loop_
_entity_poly.entity_id
_entity_poly.type
_entity_poly.pdbx_seq_one_letter_code
_entity_poly.pdbx_strand_id
1 'polypeptide(L)' 'MTRISIKEYAKKHIKCNPDENLKDVISRLKDAVERKNSGATCSICGASIWAVGSAVGGFEGCFTCITGEHDDSEDYEVFL' A
#
# COMPACT_ATOMS: atom_id res chain seq x y z
N MET A 1 -8.73 6.42 5.29
CA MET A 1 -8.55 5.11 4.63
C MET A 1 -9.54 4.10 5.16
N THR A 2 -10.02 3.23 4.29
CA THR A 2 -10.86 2.07 4.59
C THR A 2 -10.00 0.81 4.71
N ARG A 3 -10.21 0.03 5.78
CA ARG A 3 -9.47 -1.23 5.99
C ARG A 3 -9.89 -2.30 4.98
N ILE A 4 -8.92 -3.01 4.43
CA ILE A 4 -9.14 -4.20 3.60
C ILE A 4 -8.08 -5.26 3.90
N SER A 5 -8.42 -6.53 3.73
CA SER A 5 -7.42 -7.60 3.85
C SER A 5 -6.47 -7.60 2.65
N ILE A 6 -5.24 -8.05 2.86
CA ILE A 6 -4.24 -8.20 1.78
C ILE A 6 -4.79 -9.02 0.61
N LYS A 7 -5.48 -10.14 0.89
CA LYS A 7 -6.04 -11.01 -0.15
C LYS A 7 -7.13 -10.32 -0.96
N GLU A 8 -8.02 -9.57 -0.31
CA GLU A 8 -9.12 -8.89 -1.00
C GLU A 8 -8.63 -7.70 -1.81
N TYR A 9 -7.66 -6.94 -1.30
CA TYR A 9 -7.00 -5.89 -2.09
C TYR A 9 -6.28 -6.49 -3.30
N ALA A 10 -5.47 -7.53 -3.11
CA ALA A 10 -4.72 -8.15 -4.20
C ALA A 10 -5.64 -8.68 -5.31
N LYS A 11 -6.80 -9.28 -4.96
CA LYS A 11 -7.82 -9.68 -5.94
C LYS A 11 -8.41 -8.51 -6.72
N LYS A 12 -8.65 -7.36 -6.06
CA LYS A 12 -9.12 -6.15 -6.73
C LYS A 12 -8.03 -5.59 -7.66
N HIS A 13 -6.79 -5.55 -7.19
CA HIS A 13 -5.64 -5.06 -7.94
C HIS A 13 -5.43 -5.81 -9.26
N ILE A 14 -5.41 -7.15 -9.22
CA ILE A 14 -5.22 -7.95 -10.44
C ILE A 14 -6.38 -7.87 -11.43
N LYS A 15 -7.60 -7.52 -10.97
CA LYS A 15 -8.74 -7.31 -11.88
C LYS A 15 -8.54 -6.06 -12.74
N CYS A 16 -7.91 -5.03 -12.18
CA CYS A 16 -7.57 -3.80 -12.90
C CYS A 16 -6.22 -3.91 -13.63
N ASN A 17 -5.32 -4.78 -13.15
CA ASN A 17 -3.96 -4.98 -13.65
C ASN A 17 -3.74 -6.47 -13.98
N PRO A 18 -4.33 -6.97 -15.09
CA PRO A 18 -4.35 -8.41 -15.39
C PRO A 18 -2.98 -9.02 -15.71
N ASP A 19 -1.99 -8.20 -16.05
CA ASP A 19 -0.62 -8.64 -16.32
C ASP A 19 0.19 -8.88 -15.04
N GLU A 20 -0.31 -8.46 -13.87
CA GLU A 20 0.36 -8.68 -12.60
C GLU A 20 0.05 -10.06 -12.00
N ASN A 21 1.06 -10.65 -11.36
CA ASN A 21 0.90 -11.91 -10.66
C ASN A 21 0.31 -11.72 -9.26
N LEU A 22 -0.79 -12.43 -8.96
CA LEU A 22 -1.45 -12.36 -7.65
C LEU A 22 -0.53 -12.66 -6.46
N LYS A 23 0.36 -13.65 -6.59
CA LYS A 23 1.27 -14.03 -5.49
C LYS A 23 2.29 -12.92 -5.22
N ASP A 24 2.80 -12.29 -6.27
CA ASP A 24 3.79 -11.22 -6.15
C ASP A 24 3.16 -9.94 -5.58
N VAL A 25 1.91 -9.64 -5.96
CA VAL A 25 1.12 -8.56 -5.33
C VAL A 25 0.92 -8.84 -3.84
N ILE A 26 0.51 -10.05 -3.47
CA ILE A 26 0.34 -10.43 -2.06
C ILE A 26 1.67 -10.31 -1.29
N SER A 27 2.79 -10.74 -1.89
CA SER A 27 4.11 -10.66 -1.24
C SER A 27 4.48 -9.21 -0.95
N ARG A 28 4.42 -8.33 -1.96
CA ARG A 28 4.77 -6.90 -1.80
C ARG A 28 3.91 -6.20 -0.76
N LEU A 29 2.61 -6.53 -0.71
CA LEU A 29 1.69 -5.99 0.30
C LEU A 29 2.07 -6.43 1.72
N LYS A 30 2.39 -7.72 1.93
CA LYS A 30 2.86 -8.21 3.23
C LYS A 30 4.15 -7.51 3.64
N ASP A 31 5.12 -7.46 2.73
CA ASP A 31 6.41 -6.83 2.99
C ASP A 31 6.24 -5.34 3.35
N ALA A 32 5.32 -4.63 2.67
CA ALA A 32 5.02 -3.23 2.99
C ALA A 32 4.35 -3.06 4.37
N VAL A 33 3.45 -3.95 4.77
CA VAL A 33 2.85 -3.94 6.11
C VAL A 33 3.89 -4.23 7.18
N GLU A 34 4.78 -5.21 6.95
CA GLU A 34 5.87 -5.54 7.87
C GLU A 34 6.84 -4.37 8.05
N ARG A 35 7.23 -3.70 6.94
CA ARG A 35 8.04 -2.47 7.00
C ARG A 35 7.33 -1.36 7.76
N LYS A 36 6.05 -1.12 7.49
CA LYS A 36 5.24 -0.12 8.21
C LYS A 36 5.21 -0.41 9.72
N ASN A 37 4.95 -1.66 10.10
CA ASN A 37 4.92 -2.09 11.50
C ASN A 37 6.30 -2.01 12.18
N SER A 38 7.37 -2.08 11.40
CA SER A 38 8.75 -1.90 11.87
C SER A 38 9.18 -0.43 11.95
N GLY A 39 8.28 0.51 11.66
CA GLY A 39 8.53 1.95 11.78
C GLY A 39 9.08 2.61 10.52
N ALA A 40 8.94 1.99 9.34
CA ALA A 40 9.29 2.65 8.07
C ALA A 40 8.53 3.97 7.89
N THR A 41 9.22 4.97 7.35
CA THR A 41 8.69 6.32 7.12
C THR A 41 8.84 6.74 5.67
N CYS A 42 8.00 7.68 5.25
CA CYS A 42 8.01 8.26 3.92
C CYS A 42 9.36 8.90 3.65
N SER A 43 10.03 8.49 2.56
CA SER A 43 11.34 9.02 2.16
C SER A 43 11.33 10.51 1.81
N ILE A 44 10.14 11.12 1.66
CA ILE A 44 9.96 12.52 1.26
C ILE A 44 9.71 13.43 2.48
N CYS A 45 8.85 13.01 3.41
CA CYS A 45 8.37 13.88 4.50
C CYS A 45 8.50 13.29 5.91
N GLY A 46 8.96 12.04 6.06
CA GLY A 46 9.13 11.38 7.35
C GLY A 46 7.83 10.92 8.04
N ALA A 47 6.66 11.12 7.43
CA ALA A 47 5.39 10.56 7.94
C ALA A 47 5.38 9.02 7.85
N SER A 48 4.47 8.34 8.56
CA SER A 48 4.30 6.90 8.40
C SER A 48 3.92 6.54 6.95
N ILE A 49 4.47 5.45 6.43
CA ILE A 49 4.16 5.00 5.07
C ILE A 49 2.70 4.56 4.92
N TRP A 50 2.17 4.65 3.71
CA TRP A 50 0.92 4.02 3.28
C TRP A 50 1.26 2.67 2.66
N ALA A 51 0.83 1.55 3.27
CA ALA A 51 1.36 0.24 2.90
C ALA A 51 0.90 -0.20 1.50
N VAL A 52 -0.36 0.05 1.15
CA VAL A 52 -0.87 -0.17 -0.22
C VAL A 52 -0.05 0.62 -1.25
N GLY A 53 0.04 1.94 -1.07
CA GLY A 53 0.76 2.79 -2.01
C GLY A 53 2.23 2.44 -2.12
N SER A 54 2.89 2.10 -1.00
CA SER A 54 4.30 1.71 -1.01
C SER A 54 4.54 0.36 -1.68
N ALA A 55 3.62 -0.60 -1.56
CA ALA A 55 3.71 -1.90 -2.23
C ALA A 55 3.56 -1.79 -3.76
N VAL A 56 2.67 -0.91 -4.23
CA VAL A 56 2.38 -0.72 -5.66
C VAL A 56 3.36 0.25 -6.31
N GLY A 57 3.69 1.36 -5.63
CA GLY A 57 4.58 2.41 -6.13
C GLY A 57 6.07 2.07 -6.05
N GLY A 58 6.46 1.03 -5.31
CA GLY A 58 7.85 0.54 -5.28
C GLY A 58 8.82 1.39 -4.45
N PHE A 59 8.34 2.34 -3.65
CA PHE A 59 9.14 3.13 -2.71
C PHE A 59 8.38 3.36 -1.40
N GLU A 60 9.08 3.80 -0.35
CA GLU A 60 8.48 4.12 0.95
C GLU A 60 7.82 5.50 0.91
N GLY A 61 6.50 5.55 0.71
CA GLY A 61 5.74 6.79 0.58
C GLY A 61 4.51 6.82 1.50
N CYS A 62 4.20 7.99 2.06
CA CYS A 62 2.90 8.24 2.68
C CYS A 62 1.85 8.57 1.62
N PHE A 63 0.58 8.51 1.98
CA PHE A 63 -0.55 8.79 1.08
C PHE A 63 -0.38 10.13 0.34
N THR A 64 -0.24 11.23 1.08
CA THR A 64 -0.12 12.57 0.49
C THR A 64 1.06 12.74 -0.44
N CYS A 65 2.20 12.12 -0.15
CA CYS A 65 3.35 12.19 -1.06
C CYS A 65 3.19 11.32 -2.30
N ILE A 66 2.39 10.26 -2.24
CA ILE A 66 2.11 9.38 -3.39
C ILE A 66 1.03 10.00 -4.29
N THR A 67 -0.06 10.51 -3.71
CA THR A 67 -1.25 10.95 -4.46
C THR A 67 -1.32 12.46 -4.66
N GLY A 68 -0.66 13.25 -3.80
CA GLY A 68 -0.86 14.69 -3.69
C GLY A 68 -2.11 15.08 -2.89
N GLU A 69 -2.87 14.11 -2.39
CA GLU A 69 -4.15 14.32 -1.72
C GLU A 69 -4.00 14.27 -0.19
N HIS A 70 -4.94 14.90 0.52
CA HIS A 70 -4.95 14.93 1.99
C HIS A 70 -6.08 14.09 2.60
N ASP A 71 -7.20 13.95 1.88
CA ASP A 71 -8.32 13.11 2.31
C ASP A 71 -8.09 11.70 1.77
N ASP A 72 -7.89 10.76 2.67
CA ASP A 72 -7.63 9.36 2.36
C ASP A 72 -8.86 8.47 2.64
N SER A 73 -10.02 9.05 2.92
CA SER A 73 -11.19 8.34 3.46
C SER A 73 -11.71 7.24 2.55
N GLU A 74 -11.63 7.42 1.23
CA GLU A 74 -12.07 6.46 0.22
C GLU A 74 -10.98 5.46 -0.20
N ASP A 75 -9.74 5.66 0.24
CA ASP A 75 -8.60 4.82 -0.14
C ASP A 75 -8.41 3.62 0.77
N TYR A 76 -7.91 2.53 0.20
CA TYR A 76 -7.66 1.31 0.94
C TYR A 76 -6.34 1.34 1.70
N GLU A 77 -6.34 0.76 2.89
CA GLU A 77 -5.11 0.37 3.60
C GLU A 77 -5.18 -1.10 3.99
N VAL A 78 -4.04 -1.77 3.84
CA VAL A 78 -3.87 -3.18 4.19
C VAL A 78 -3.20 -3.34 5.56
N PHE A 79 -3.59 -4.40 6.25
CA PHE A 79 -3.07 -4.80 7.55
C PHE A 79 -2.84 -6.32 7.54
N LEU A 80 -1.97 -6.82 8.43
CA LEU A 80 -1.74 -8.26 8.64
C LEU A 80 -2.88 -8.89 9.43
#